data_AF-A0A3Q9G8U3-F1
#
_entry.id   AF-A0A3Q9G8U3-F1
#
_cell.length_a   1.000
_cell.length_b   1.000
_cell.length_c   1.000
_cell.angle_alpha   90.00
_cell.angle_beta   90.00
_cell.angle_gamma   90.00
#
_symmetry.space_group_name_H-M   'P 1'
#
loop_
_entity.id
_entity.type
_entity.pdbx_description
1 polymer ?
#
loop_
_entity_poly.entity_id
_entity_poly.type
_entity_poly.pdbx_seq_one_letter_code
_entity_poly.pdbx_strand_id
1 'polypeptide(L)'
;MSEIFNYKQNQPITWFHKKLEKSNQHCLYCGDYIGINSGVKSNKEHLIARRFVPPEYFTSTDFNFIFRCCIPCNNRKSNIERHLSTTSLLSSDARLHDEIVDFLALNKANKDYHPENKGKLVINSTVKNNFDINSHEMKVNGDFFSPPQSDKSYVEELSYRHIQGLFSLMTSKNPLSTEGTSILSGKSFHIFGIYPKNDWGNSQIAYFIQKTLSWSSFWNESVARGFFKAMILGPKEEQDGWMWALEWNKSIRIIGALVKEQHLSRVYPDIPEIKWSPWIQSENGEIRTTKYKPLNGADTLFRENSE
;
A
#
# COMPACT_ATOMS: atom_id res chain seq x y z
N MET A 1 -15.34 -17.15 -7.32
CA MET A 1 -13.87 -17.07 -7.46
C MET A 1 -13.37 -18.37 -8.06
N SER A 2 -12.34 -18.33 -8.91
CA SER A 2 -11.60 -19.54 -9.28
C SER A 2 -10.79 -20.02 -8.07
N GLU A 3 -10.60 -21.34 -7.96
CA GLU A 3 -9.63 -21.89 -7.01
C GLU A 3 -8.24 -21.30 -7.31
N ILE A 4 -7.53 -20.85 -6.27
CA ILE A 4 -6.19 -20.30 -6.42
C ILE A 4 -5.27 -21.40 -6.95
N PHE A 5 -4.60 -21.13 -8.08
CA PHE A 5 -3.73 -22.10 -8.72
C PHE A 5 -2.62 -22.61 -7.78
N ASN A 6 -2.56 -23.94 -7.61
CA ASN A 6 -1.63 -24.64 -6.72
C ASN A 6 -1.69 -24.20 -5.26
N TYR A 7 -2.86 -23.73 -4.78
CA TYR A 7 -3.03 -23.47 -3.36
C TYR A 7 -2.93 -24.76 -2.56
N LYS A 8 -2.12 -24.72 -1.50
CA LYS A 8 -2.01 -25.77 -0.50
C LYS A 8 -2.08 -25.12 0.86
N GLN A 9 -2.98 -25.62 1.70
CA GLN A 9 -3.12 -25.14 3.06
C GLN A 9 -1.77 -25.22 3.78
N ASN A 10 -1.42 -24.18 4.55
CA ASN A 10 -0.17 -24.06 5.31
C ASN A 10 1.12 -24.06 4.46
N GLN A 11 1.06 -23.75 3.15
CA GLN A 11 2.25 -23.56 2.32
C GLN A 11 2.29 -22.16 1.70
N PRO A 12 3.48 -21.57 1.52
CA PRO A 12 3.62 -20.33 0.76
C PRO A 12 3.09 -20.53 -0.66
N ILE A 13 2.28 -19.58 -1.13
CA ILE A 13 1.76 -19.65 -2.49
C ILE A 13 2.88 -19.22 -3.44
N THR A 14 3.29 -20.13 -4.32
CA THR A 14 4.40 -19.89 -5.25
C THR A 14 4.04 -20.22 -6.69
N TRP A 15 4.16 -19.22 -7.55
CA TRP A 15 4.20 -19.38 -9.01
C TRP A 15 5.62 -19.25 -9.56
N PHE A 16 6.61 -19.14 -8.69
CA PHE A 16 8.01 -19.12 -9.09
C PHE A 16 8.57 -20.55 -9.14
N HIS A 17 9.29 -20.84 -10.22
CA HIS A 17 10.16 -22.00 -10.34
C HIS A 17 11.48 -21.61 -11.02
N LYS A 18 12.56 -22.37 -10.79
CA LYS A 18 13.86 -22.09 -11.43
C LYS A 18 13.77 -22.17 -12.97
N LYS A 19 13.04 -23.16 -13.47
CA LYS A 19 12.71 -23.33 -14.90
C LYS A 19 11.52 -22.44 -15.31
N LEU A 20 11.61 -21.79 -16.48
CA LEU A 20 10.65 -20.78 -16.95
C LEU A 20 9.27 -21.39 -17.28
N GLU A 21 9.25 -22.57 -17.89
CA GLU A 21 8.04 -23.31 -18.25
C GLU A 21 7.20 -23.76 -17.04
N LYS A 22 7.79 -23.74 -15.84
CA LYS A 22 7.11 -24.06 -14.58
C LYS A 22 6.83 -22.83 -13.73
N SER A 23 7.02 -21.62 -14.28
CA SER A 23 6.72 -20.35 -13.62
C SER A 23 5.54 -19.63 -14.27
N ASN A 24 5.08 -18.54 -13.66
CA ASN A 24 4.16 -17.62 -14.36
C ASN A 24 4.79 -17.07 -15.66
N GLN A 25 3.98 -16.98 -16.72
CA GLN A 25 4.46 -16.62 -18.07
C GLN A 25 4.50 -15.11 -18.32
N HIS A 26 3.77 -14.32 -17.53
CA HIS A 26 3.76 -12.85 -17.62
C HIS A 26 4.28 -12.21 -16.35
N CYS A 27 5.02 -11.11 -16.49
CA CYS A 27 5.37 -10.26 -15.37
C CYS A 27 4.07 -9.65 -14.82
N LEU A 28 3.74 -9.93 -13.56
CA LEU A 28 2.46 -9.47 -12.99
C LEU A 28 2.34 -7.95 -12.92
N TYR A 29 3.46 -7.20 -12.94
CA TYR A 29 3.44 -5.75 -12.81
C TYR A 29 3.31 -4.99 -14.14
N CYS A 30 4.04 -5.40 -15.19
CA CYS A 30 4.01 -4.72 -16.49
C CYS A 30 3.25 -5.49 -17.57
N GLY A 31 2.96 -6.77 -17.34
CA GLY A 31 2.30 -7.66 -18.30
C GLY A 31 3.20 -8.25 -19.38
N ASP A 32 4.47 -7.85 -19.45
CA ASP A 32 5.42 -8.40 -20.42
C ASP A 32 5.48 -9.93 -20.32
N TYR A 33 5.51 -10.58 -21.47
CA TYR A 33 5.81 -12.00 -21.55
C TYR A 33 7.25 -12.26 -21.11
N ILE A 34 7.42 -13.12 -20.12
CA ILE A 34 8.70 -13.49 -19.48
C ILE A 34 8.97 -15.00 -19.54
N GLY A 35 8.19 -15.72 -20.33
CA GLY A 35 8.31 -17.15 -20.55
C GLY A 35 9.52 -17.54 -21.41
N ILE A 36 9.53 -18.80 -21.86
CA ILE A 36 10.58 -19.32 -22.74
C ILE A 36 10.65 -18.46 -24.01
N ASN A 37 11.87 -18.16 -24.46
CA ASN A 37 12.17 -17.38 -25.67
C ASN A 37 11.69 -15.92 -25.64
N SER A 38 11.28 -15.39 -24.50
CA SER A 38 10.85 -13.97 -24.38
C SER A 38 11.99 -12.96 -24.58
N GLY A 39 13.24 -13.33 -24.31
CA GLY A 39 14.37 -12.39 -24.24
C GLY A 39 14.34 -11.45 -23.02
N VAL A 40 13.25 -11.43 -22.25
CA VAL A 40 13.09 -10.58 -21.05
C VAL A 40 13.69 -11.28 -19.84
N LYS A 41 14.74 -10.69 -19.25
CA LYS A 41 15.33 -11.23 -18.02
C LYS A 41 14.36 -11.09 -16.85
N SER A 42 14.20 -12.18 -16.10
CA SER A 42 13.28 -12.27 -14.97
C SER A 42 13.88 -13.04 -13.80
N ASN A 43 13.42 -12.73 -12.59
CA ASN A 43 13.90 -13.34 -11.34
C ASN A 43 12.75 -13.56 -10.34
N LYS A 44 13.11 -14.15 -9.19
CA LYS A 44 12.18 -14.39 -8.09
C LYS A 44 11.75 -13.07 -7.47
N GLU A 45 10.46 -12.93 -7.25
CA GLU A 45 9.83 -11.79 -6.60
C GLU A 45 8.97 -12.25 -5.42
N HIS A 46 8.96 -11.43 -4.37
CA HIS A 46 8.05 -11.58 -3.25
C HIS A 46 7.05 -10.44 -3.30
N LEU A 47 5.75 -10.73 -3.24
CA LEU A 47 4.71 -9.71 -3.20
C LEU A 47 4.99 -8.69 -2.10
N ILE A 48 5.31 -9.20 -0.91
CA ILE A 48 5.76 -8.41 0.24
C ILE A 48 7.22 -8.78 0.50
N ALA A 49 8.14 -7.81 0.30
CA ALA A 49 9.53 -8.04 0.64
C ALA A 49 9.68 -8.31 2.15
N ARG A 50 10.51 -9.29 2.52
CA ARG A 50 10.75 -9.65 3.93
C ARG A 50 11.27 -8.50 4.78
N ARG A 51 11.97 -7.54 4.15
CA ARG A 51 12.50 -6.34 4.82
C ARG A 51 11.54 -5.15 4.79
N PHE A 52 10.35 -5.28 4.18
CA PHE A 52 9.34 -4.23 4.16
C PHE A 52 8.72 -4.01 5.56
N VAL A 53 8.56 -5.10 6.30
CA VAL A 53 8.11 -5.16 7.70
C VAL A 53 9.26 -5.57 8.63
N PRO A 54 9.10 -5.56 9.97
CA PRO A 54 10.08 -6.12 10.89
C PRO A 54 10.32 -7.61 10.62
N PRO A 55 11.55 -8.02 10.24
CA PRO A 55 11.85 -9.42 9.89
C PRO A 55 11.53 -10.41 11.01
N GLU A 56 11.69 -9.99 12.26
CA GLU A 56 11.43 -10.78 13.47
C GLU A 56 9.95 -11.17 13.59
N TYR A 57 9.06 -10.43 12.93
CA TYR A 57 7.63 -10.68 12.95
C TYR A 57 7.14 -11.44 11.73
N PHE A 58 7.92 -11.47 10.64
CA PHE A 58 7.55 -12.20 9.43
C PHE A 58 7.86 -13.71 9.58
N THR A 59 6.85 -14.50 9.90
CA THR A 59 7.01 -15.93 10.16
C THR A 59 7.00 -16.78 8.88
N SER A 60 7.36 -18.07 8.98
CA SER A 60 7.25 -19.01 7.85
C SER A 60 5.81 -19.37 7.50
N THR A 61 4.87 -19.18 8.42
CA THR A 61 3.43 -19.40 8.24
C THR A 61 2.71 -18.16 7.73
N ASP A 62 3.36 -16.98 7.79
CA ASP A 62 2.79 -15.76 7.24
C ASP A 62 2.57 -15.88 5.74
N PHE A 63 1.44 -15.35 5.28
CA PHE A 63 1.17 -15.27 3.86
C PHE A 63 2.29 -14.51 3.13
N ASN A 64 2.80 -15.12 2.06
CA ASN A 64 3.56 -14.42 1.04
C ASN A 64 3.32 -15.09 -0.31
N PHE A 65 3.10 -14.26 -1.32
CA PHE A 65 2.97 -14.72 -2.69
C PHE A 65 4.28 -14.53 -3.43
N ILE A 66 4.84 -15.63 -3.92
CA ILE A 66 6.13 -15.66 -4.61
C ILE A 66 5.88 -15.94 -6.09
N PHE A 67 6.40 -15.09 -6.97
CA PHE A 67 6.23 -15.24 -8.41
C PHE A 67 7.48 -14.78 -9.15
N ARG A 68 7.47 -14.89 -10.47
CA ARG A 68 8.52 -14.42 -11.36
C ARG A 68 8.16 -13.05 -11.92
N CYS A 69 9.10 -12.12 -11.87
CA CYS A 69 8.93 -10.76 -12.34
C CYS A 69 10.09 -10.38 -13.27
N CYS A 70 9.87 -9.49 -14.24
CA CYS A 70 10.98 -8.91 -15.00
C CYS A 70 11.90 -8.12 -14.05
N ILE A 71 13.21 -8.17 -14.31
CA ILE A 71 14.21 -7.52 -13.44
C ILE A 71 13.95 -6.01 -13.26
N PRO A 72 13.58 -5.23 -14.31
CA PRO A 72 13.31 -3.80 -14.15
C PRO A 72 12.18 -3.51 -13.15
N CYS A 73 11.06 -4.24 -13.22
CA CYS A 73 9.95 -4.06 -12.30
C CYS A 73 10.30 -4.49 -10.87
N ASN A 74 11.05 -5.59 -10.71
CA ASN A 74 11.50 -6.06 -9.39
C ASN A 74 12.42 -5.00 -8.73
N ASN A 75 13.44 -4.52 -9.45
CA ASN A 75 14.35 -3.50 -8.93
C ASN A 75 13.61 -2.20 -8.56
N ARG A 76 12.67 -1.76 -9.40
CA ARG A 76 11.85 -0.56 -9.13
C ARG A 76 11.01 -0.74 -7.86
N LYS A 77 10.30 -1.86 -7.73
CA LYS A 77 9.55 -2.16 -6.51
C LYS A 77 10.45 -2.24 -5.29
N SER A 78 11.58 -2.94 -5.36
CA SER A 78 12.50 -3.07 -4.23
C SER A 78 13.03 -1.72 -3.75
N ASN A 79 13.29 -0.77 -4.66
CA ASN A 79 13.72 0.59 -4.31
C ASN A 79 12.61 1.37 -3.58
N ILE A 80 11.38 1.27 -4.09
CA ILE A 80 10.19 1.90 -3.50
C ILE A 80 9.88 1.29 -2.12
N GLU A 81 9.88 -0.04 -2.01
CA GLU A 81 9.64 -0.76 -0.75
C GLU A 81 10.68 -0.41 0.31
N ARG A 82 11.97 -0.31 -0.08
CA ARG A 82 13.03 0.13 0.84
C ARG A 82 12.68 1.48 1.44
N HIS A 83 12.30 2.45 0.61
CA HIS A 83 12.02 3.81 1.07
C HIS A 83 10.72 3.92 1.89
N LEU A 84 9.64 3.31 1.41
CA LEU A 84 8.36 3.30 2.11
C LEU A 84 8.44 2.52 3.42
N SER A 85 9.20 1.42 3.46
CA SER A 85 9.46 0.70 4.71
C SER A 85 10.16 1.57 5.74
N THR A 86 11.19 2.32 5.34
CA THR A 86 11.90 3.25 6.23
C THR A 86 10.96 4.32 6.78
N THR A 87 10.26 5.04 5.91
CA THR A 87 9.40 6.17 6.32
C THR A 87 8.22 5.70 7.15
N SER A 88 7.51 4.64 6.72
CA SER A 88 6.35 4.12 7.45
C SER A 88 6.71 3.47 8.79
N LEU A 89 7.86 2.81 8.93
CA LEU A 89 8.32 2.32 10.25
C LEU A 89 8.70 3.46 11.17
N LEU A 90 9.41 4.47 10.65
CA LEU A 90 9.82 5.64 11.44
C LEU A 90 8.60 6.41 11.97
N SER A 91 7.50 6.44 11.23
CA SER A 91 6.23 7.05 11.65
C SER A 91 5.29 6.11 12.43
N SER A 92 5.71 4.89 12.74
CA SER A 92 4.87 3.92 13.44
C SER A 92 4.88 4.13 14.95
N ASP A 93 3.70 4.21 15.56
CA ASP A 93 3.57 4.25 17.04
C ASP A 93 4.08 2.97 17.70
N ALA A 94 4.22 1.86 16.95
CA ALA A 94 4.80 0.63 17.50
C ALA A 94 6.19 0.87 18.11
N ARG A 95 6.93 1.87 17.61
CA ARG A 95 8.23 2.29 18.15
C ARG A 95 8.17 2.71 19.63
N LEU A 96 7.04 3.21 20.11
CA LEU A 96 6.90 3.67 21.49
C LEU A 96 6.85 2.52 22.51
N HIS A 97 6.57 1.31 22.05
CA HIS A 97 6.29 0.16 22.91
C HIS A 97 7.08 -1.09 22.51
N ASP A 98 7.93 -1.00 21.49
CA ASP A 98 8.67 -2.12 20.92
C ASP A 98 10.08 -1.66 20.51
N GLU A 99 11.06 -1.97 21.37
CA GLU A 99 12.46 -1.58 21.19
C GLU A 99 13.08 -2.17 19.92
N ILE A 100 12.66 -3.37 19.49
CA ILE A 100 13.15 -4.01 18.27
C ILE A 100 12.71 -3.19 17.05
N VAL A 101 11.44 -2.77 17.05
CA VAL A 101 10.88 -1.95 15.97
C VAL A 101 11.52 -0.57 15.94
N ASP A 102 11.73 0.06 17.09
CA ASP A 102 12.40 1.36 17.17
C ASP A 102 13.84 1.30 16.66
N PHE A 103 14.63 0.34 17.15
CA PHE A 103 15.99 0.10 16.68
C PHE A 103 16.04 -0.13 15.16
N LEU A 104 15.15 -0.98 14.64
CA LEU A 104 15.08 -1.26 13.20
C LEU A 104 14.72 0.00 12.40
N ALA A 105 13.74 0.78 12.84
CA ALA A 105 13.31 2.00 12.20
C ALA A 105 14.45 3.03 12.11
N LEU A 106 15.14 3.27 13.23
CA LEU A 106 16.30 4.17 13.30
C LEU A 106 17.46 3.67 12.44
N ASN A 107 17.77 2.37 12.48
CA ASN A 107 18.83 1.77 11.67
C ASN A 107 18.56 1.88 10.16
N LYS A 108 17.29 1.70 9.72
CA LYS A 108 16.89 1.94 8.33
C LYS A 108 17.02 3.42 7.96
N ALA A 109 16.50 4.31 8.80
CA ALA A 109 16.52 5.75 8.54
C ALA A 109 17.94 6.34 8.44
N ASN A 110 18.90 5.77 9.17
CA ASN A 110 20.33 6.11 9.11
C ASN A 110 21.06 5.61 7.85
N LYS A 111 20.46 4.69 7.09
CA LYS A 111 21.08 4.06 5.90
C LYS A 111 20.33 4.35 4.60
N ASP A 112 19.15 4.92 4.71
CA ASP A 112 18.31 5.26 3.57
C ASP A 112 18.46 6.74 3.21
N TYR A 113 18.58 7.00 1.91
CA TYR A 113 18.67 8.35 1.37
C TYR A 113 17.30 8.80 0.87
N HIS A 114 17.00 10.08 1.07
CA HIS A 114 15.80 10.70 0.55
C HIS A 114 15.81 10.66 -0.98
N PRO A 115 14.71 10.24 -1.64
CA PRO A 115 14.67 10.09 -3.10
C PRO A 115 14.90 11.41 -3.83
N GLU A 116 14.33 12.50 -3.31
CA GLU A 116 14.41 13.83 -3.94
C GLU A 116 15.58 14.69 -3.42
N ASN A 117 16.06 14.45 -2.20
CA ASN A 117 17.07 15.29 -1.55
C ASN A 117 18.42 14.55 -1.56
N LYS A 118 19.13 14.64 -2.69
CA LYS A 118 20.41 13.93 -2.90
C LYS A 118 21.38 14.18 -1.74
N GLY A 119 21.94 13.09 -1.21
CA GLY A 119 22.90 13.12 -0.09
C GLY A 119 22.27 13.28 1.30
N LYS A 120 20.96 13.52 1.40
CA LYS A 120 20.26 13.65 2.68
C LYS A 120 19.71 12.29 3.13
N LEU A 121 20.11 11.83 4.31
CA LEU A 121 19.54 10.63 4.92
C LEU A 121 18.08 10.88 5.34
N VAL A 122 17.27 9.82 5.35
CA VAL A 122 15.87 9.89 5.79
C VAL A 122 15.79 10.37 7.24
N ILE A 123 16.65 9.89 8.14
CA ILE A 123 16.67 10.35 9.54
C ILE A 123 16.88 11.87 9.69
N ASN A 124 17.60 12.49 8.75
CA ASN A 124 17.90 13.91 8.76
C ASN A 124 16.90 14.72 7.90
N SER A 125 15.94 14.05 7.25
CA SER A 125 14.98 14.64 6.32
C SER A 125 13.78 15.29 6.99
N THR A 126 13.97 15.90 8.16
CA THR A 126 12.94 16.77 8.73
C THR A 126 12.63 17.90 7.74
N VAL A 127 11.35 18.07 7.41
CA VAL A 127 10.89 19.17 6.57
C VAL A 127 10.59 20.31 7.51
N LYS A 128 11.40 21.37 7.42
CA LYS A 128 11.19 22.64 8.10
C LYS A 128 10.26 23.49 7.24
N ASN A 129 9.05 23.75 7.73
CA ASN A 129 8.11 24.68 7.12
C ASN A 129 8.00 25.92 8.00
N ASN A 130 8.19 27.09 7.42
CA ASN A 130 7.95 28.35 8.11
C ASN A 130 6.51 28.77 7.85
N PHE A 131 5.80 29.23 8.88
CA PHE A 131 4.51 29.88 8.71
C PHE A 131 4.55 31.29 9.32
N ASP A 132 4.02 32.24 8.56
CA ASP A 132 3.79 33.63 8.99
C ASP A 132 2.29 33.86 8.97
N ILE A 133 1.68 33.92 10.16
CA ILE A 133 0.29 34.35 10.31
C ILE A 133 0.33 35.84 10.65
N ASN A 134 0.05 36.68 9.65
CA ASN A 134 -0.15 38.11 9.84
C ASN A 134 -1.65 38.42 9.90
N SER A 135 -2.11 38.81 11.09
CA SER A 135 -3.42 39.43 11.31
C SER A 135 -3.23 40.89 11.74
N HIS A 136 -4.31 41.67 11.73
CA HIS A 136 -4.25 43.11 12.08
C HIS A 136 -3.72 43.39 13.49
N GLU A 137 -3.81 42.41 14.41
CA GLU A 137 -3.43 42.55 15.82
C GLU A 137 -2.31 41.61 16.26
N MET A 138 -1.94 40.62 15.44
CA MET A 138 -0.96 39.60 15.81
C MET A 138 -0.15 39.12 14.61
N LYS A 139 1.18 39.14 14.77
CA LYS A 139 2.14 38.47 13.91
C LYS A 139 2.70 37.24 14.64
N VAL A 140 2.43 36.05 14.11
CA VAL A 140 2.99 34.80 14.62
C VAL A 140 3.89 34.20 13.56
N ASN A 141 5.15 34.03 13.93
CA ASN A 141 6.16 33.38 13.11
C ASN A 141 6.58 32.10 13.82
N GLY A 142 6.53 30.97 13.13
CA GLY A 142 6.87 29.68 13.72
C GLY A 142 7.54 28.75 12.72
N ASP A 143 8.48 27.96 13.24
CA ASP A 143 9.09 26.85 12.53
C ASP A 143 8.33 25.56 12.86
N PHE A 144 7.82 24.88 11.84
CA PHE A 144 7.23 23.55 11.97
C PHE A 144 8.18 22.49 11.40
N PHE A 145 8.60 21.54 12.23
CA PHE A 145 9.39 20.39 11.81
C PHE A 145 8.48 19.18 11.67
N SER A 146 8.29 18.70 10.44
CA SER A 146 7.58 17.45 10.20
C SER A 146 8.57 16.29 10.03
N PRO A 147 8.21 15.07 10.47
CA PRO A 147 9.00 13.88 10.21
C PRO A 147 9.07 13.61 8.70
N PRO A 148 10.04 12.81 8.22
CA PRO A 148 10.12 12.40 6.82
C PRO A 148 8.79 11.83 6.34
N GLN A 149 8.23 12.41 5.29
CA GLN A 149 6.96 11.98 4.71
C GLN A 149 7.21 10.93 3.62
N SER A 150 6.27 10.00 3.44
CA SER A 150 6.32 9.08 2.31
C SER A 150 6.00 9.84 1.01
N ASP A 151 6.81 9.61 -0.02
CA ASP A 151 6.54 10.09 -1.37
C ASP A 151 5.21 9.51 -1.89
N LYS A 152 4.27 10.39 -2.28
CA LYS A 152 2.94 9.99 -2.75
C LYS A 152 3.00 9.07 -3.97
N SER A 153 3.85 9.38 -4.94
CA SER A 153 4.00 8.55 -6.16
C SER A 153 4.51 7.14 -5.83
N TYR A 154 5.36 7.02 -4.81
CA TYR A 154 5.85 5.73 -4.33
C TYR A 154 4.73 4.95 -3.65
N VAL A 155 3.89 5.60 -2.83
CA VAL A 155 2.73 4.98 -2.19
C VAL A 155 1.74 4.47 -3.25
N GLU A 156 1.42 5.30 -4.25
CA GLU A 156 0.53 4.93 -5.34
C GLU A 156 1.08 3.74 -6.15
N GLU A 157 2.37 3.77 -6.50
CA GLU A 157 2.97 2.70 -7.27
C GLU A 157 3.08 1.39 -6.48
N LEU A 158 3.49 1.44 -5.21
CA LEU A 158 3.63 0.22 -4.42
C LEU A 158 2.26 -0.39 -4.10
N SER A 159 1.26 0.44 -3.80
CA SER A 159 -0.11 -0.03 -3.58
C SER A 159 -0.67 -0.69 -4.83
N TYR A 160 -0.48 -0.09 -6.02
CA TYR A 160 -0.82 -0.73 -7.29
C TYR A 160 -0.17 -2.11 -7.42
N ARG A 161 1.14 -2.22 -7.17
CA ARG A 161 1.88 -3.49 -7.30
C ARG A 161 1.39 -4.56 -6.31
N HIS A 162 1.13 -4.19 -5.05
CA HIS A 162 0.57 -5.12 -4.06
C HIS A 162 -0.82 -5.61 -4.47
N ILE A 163 -1.71 -4.69 -4.85
CA ILE A 163 -3.08 -5.03 -5.27
C ILE A 163 -3.09 -5.81 -6.59
N GLN A 164 -2.24 -5.46 -7.55
CA GLN A 164 -2.06 -6.19 -8.81
C GLN A 164 -1.63 -7.64 -8.55
N GLY A 165 -0.68 -7.88 -7.64
CA GLY A 165 -0.24 -9.22 -7.30
C GLY A 165 -1.35 -10.07 -6.66
N LEU A 166 -2.11 -9.48 -5.72
CA LEU A 166 -3.28 -10.13 -5.12
C LEU A 166 -4.40 -10.38 -6.14
N PHE A 167 -4.70 -9.37 -6.97
CA PHE A 167 -5.68 -9.49 -8.04
C PHE A 167 -5.33 -10.64 -8.98
N SER A 168 -4.09 -10.68 -9.49
CA SER A 168 -3.61 -11.76 -10.35
C SER A 168 -3.75 -13.10 -9.66
N LEU A 169 -3.34 -13.21 -8.38
CA LEU A 169 -3.42 -14.43 -7.60
C LEU A 169 -4.85 -14.99 -7.52
N MET A 170 -5.84 -14.13 -7.27
CA MET A 170 -7.24 -14.52 -7.13
C MET A 170 -7.95 -14.81 -8.45
N THR A 171 -7.53 -14.17 -9.55
CA THR A 171 -8.28 -14.15 -10.81
C THR A 171 -7.67 -15.00 -11.92
N SER A 172 -6.39 -15.33 -11.81
CA SER A 172 -5.71 -16.17 -12.81
C SER A 172 -6.14 -17.63 -12.68
N LYS A 173 -6.51 -18.25 -13.81
CA LYS A 173 -6.88 -19.68 -13.86
C LYS A 173 -5.65 -20.58 -13.87
N ASN A 174 -4.65 -20.23 -14.69
CA ASN A 174 -3.40 -20.97 -14.80
C ASN A 174 -2.27 -20.00 -15.17
N PRO A 175 -1.42 -19.59 -14.22
CA PRO A 175 -0.34 -18.66 -14.50
C PRO A 175 0.75 -19.27 -15.40
N LEU A 176 0.80 -20.61 -15.53
CA LEU A 176 1.77 -21.31 -16.37
C LEU A 176 1.42 -21.23 -17.86
N SER A 177 0.22 -20.76 -18.22
CA SER A 177 -0.15 -20.45 -19.61
C SER A 177 -0.22 -18.95 -19.85
N THR A 178 -0.01 -18.56 -21.10
CA THR A 178 -0.09 -17.17 -21.58
C THR A 178 -1.49 -16.59 -21.41
N GLU A 179 -2.53 -17.38 -21.68
CA GLU A 179 -3.94 -16.94 -21.61
C GLU A 179 -4.53 -17.07 -20.20
N GLY A 180 -3.85 -17.80 -19.32
CA GLY A 180 -4.37 -18.13 -17.98
C GLY A 180 -4.00 -17.13 -16.90
N THR A 181 -3.15 -16.14 -17.21
CA THR A 181 -2.76 -15.07 -16.28
C THR A 181 -3.68 -13.85 -16.44
N SER A 182 -4.29 -13.41 -15.35
CA SER A 182 -5.10 -12.20 -15.31
C SER A 182 -4.29 -11.04 -14.74
N ILE A 183 -4.29 -9.91 -15.44
CA ILE A 183 -3.56 -8.69 -15.06
C ILE A 183 -4.57 -7.56 -14.90
N LEU A 184 -4.48 -6.82 -13.79
CA LEU A 184 -5.33 -5.67 -13.54
C LEU A 184 -4.99 -4.56 -14.53
N SER A 185 -6.01 -3.97 -15.15
CA SER A 185 -5.83 -2.76 -15.94
C SER A 185 -5.59 -1.58 -15.01
N GLY A 186 -4.53 -0.80 -15.23
CA GLY A 186 -4.29 0.44 -14.49
C GLY A 186 -5.47 1.44 -14.55
N LYS A 187 -6.29 1.40 -15.62
CA LYS A 187 -7.51 2.22 -15.76
C LYS A 187 -8.64 1.83 -14.79
N SER A 188 -8.53 0.66 -14.16
CA SER A 188 -9.49 0.18 -13.19
C SER A 188 -9.02 0.38 -11.75
N PHE A 189 -7.80 0.87 -11.53
CA PHE A 189 -7.23 1.03 -10.20
C PHE A 189 -7.37 2.48 -9.72
N HIS A 190 -8.07 2.66 -8.60
CA HIS A 190 -8.36 3.97 -8.02
C HIS A 190 -7.88 4.03 -6.59
N ILE A 191 -7.29 5.15 -6.19
CA ILE A 191 -6.93 5.45 -4.80
C ILE A 191 -7.83 6.59 -4.33
N PHE A 192 -8.54 6.36 -3.23
CA PHE A 192 -9.40 7.38 -2.62
C PHE A 192 -8.66 8.18 -1.56
N GLY A 193 -7.71 7.56 -0.85
CA GLY A 193 -6.89 8.28 0.11
C GLY A 193 -5.74 7.47 0.69
N ILE A 194 -4.79 8.23 1.25
CA ILE A 194 -3.64 7.74 2.00
C ILE A 194 -3.74 8.40 3.38
N TYR A 195 -3.95 7.58 4.40
CA TYR A 195 -4.32 8.04 5.74
C TYR A 195 -3.22 7.66 6.74
N PRO A 196 -2.52 8.63 7.34
CA PRO A 196 -1.66 8.36 8.48
C PRO A 196 -2.49 7.89 9.68
N LYS A 197 -1.85 7.25 10.65
CA LYS A 197 -2.52 6.65 11.81
C LYS A 197 -3.41 7.60 12.61
N ASN A 198 -2.97 8.84 12.77
CA ASN A 198 -3.75 9.89 13.44
C ASN A 198 -4.98 10.36 12.66
N ASP A 199 -5.19 9.89 11.43
CA ASP A 199 -6.37 10.16 10.59
C ASP A 199 -7.21 8.91 10.31
N TRP A 200 -7.04 7.82 11.07
CA TRP A 200 -7.81 6.59 10.85
C TRP A 200 -9.32 6.71 11.15
N GLY A 201 -9.76 7.79 11.80
CA GLY A 201 -11.16 8.13 12.02
C GLY A 201 -11.76 9.01 10.91
N ASN A 202 -11.05 9.21 9.79
CA ASN A 202 -11.49 10.02 8.65
C ASN A 202 -12.86 9.55 8.12
N SER A 203 -13.72 10.51 7.74
CA SER A 203 -15.07 10.23 7.24
C SER A 203 -15.09 9.39 5.96
N GLN A 204 -14.05 9.46 5.12
CA GLN A 204 -13.93 8.60 3.95
C GLN A 204 -13.71 7.13 4.34
N ILE A 205 -12.85 6.86 5.33
CA ILE A 205 -12.65 5.48 5.84
C ILE A 205 -13.97 4.94 6.40
N ALA A 206 -14.67 5.74 7.22
CA ALA A 206 -15.96 5.37 7.78
C ALA A 206 -17.01 5.08 6.68
N TYR A 207 -17.05 5.90 5.63
CA TYR A 207 -17.88 5.68 4.45
C TYR A 207 -17.58 4.33 3.79
N PHE A 208 -16.30 3.99 3.54
CA PHE A 208 -15.96 2.71 2.91
C PHE A 208 -16.27 1.50 3.80
N ILE A 209 -16.03 1.61 5.11
CA ILE A 209 -16.43 0.57 6.07
C ILE A 209 -17.95 0.34 5.96
N GLN A 210 -18.76 1.41 6.05
CA GLN A 210 -20.22 1.32 6.00
C GLN A 210 -20.71 0.75 4.66
N LYS A 211 -20.18 1.27 3.53
CA LYS A 211 -20.54 0.86 2.17
C LYS A 211 -20.28 -0.62 1.92
N THR A 212 -19.22 -1.15 2.50
CA THR A 212 -18.78 -2.54 2.28
C THR A 212 -19.22 -3.49 3.38
N LEU A 213 -20.09 -3.07 4.32
CA LEU A 213 -20.53 -3.91 5.44
C LEU A 213 -21.11 -5.26 5.00
N SER A 214 -21.88 -5.29 3.92
CA SER A 214 -22.51 -6.49 3.36
C SER A 214 -21.66 -7.23 2.32
N TRP A 215 -20.48 -6.68 1.98
CA TRP A 215 -19.63 -7.23 0.93
C TRP A 215 -18.88 -8.45 1.45
N SER A 216 -18.66 -9.41 0.55
CA SER A 216 -17.83 -10.57 0.85
C SER A 216 -16.37 -10.21 0.73
N SER A 217 -15.54 -10.81 1.59
CA SER A 217 -14.10 -10.76 1.44
C SER A 217 -13.63 -11.77 0.40
N PHE A 218 -12.93 -11.27 -0.61
CA PHE A 218 -12.18 -12.06 -1.58
C PHE A 218 -10.75 -12.30 -1.10
N TRP A 219 -10.22 -11.36 -0.32
CA TRP A 219 -8.91 -11.45 0.31
C TRP A 219 -8.93 -10.67 1.62
N ASN A 220 -8.41 -11.24 2.69
CA ASN A 220 -8.15 -10.52 3.92
C ASN A 220 -7.00 -11.20 4.66
N GLU A 221 -5.83 -10.57 4.64
CA GLU A 221 -4.62 -11.11 5.24
C GLU A 221 -3.97 -10.07 6.15
N SER A 222 -3.45 -10.56 7.28
CA SER A 222 -2.67 -9.79 8.23
C SER A 222 -1.41 -10.57 8.55
N VAL A 223 -0.26 -10.06 8.12
CA VAL A 223 1.05 -10.73 8.30
C VAL A 223 1.98 -9.88 9.15
N ALA A 224 3.06 -10.51 9.61
CA ALA A 224 4.04 -9.89 10.48
C ALA A 224 3.42 -9.18 11.68
N ARG A 225 2.54 -9.86 12.42
CA ARG A 225 1.81 -9.29 13.58
C ARG A 225 1.06 -7.99 13.24
N GLY A 226 0.52 -7.90 12.03
CA GLY A 226 -0.25 -6.75 11.54
C GLY A 226 0.60 -5.58 11.06
N PHE A 227 1.91 -5.75 10.84
CA PHE A 227 2.73 -4.73 10.15
C PHE A 227 2.45 -4.68 8.65
N PHE A 228 1.78 -5.68 8.09
CA PHE A 228 1.18 -5.57 6.77
C PHE A 228 -0.22 -6.17 6.82
N LYS A 229 -1.21 -5.42 6.37
CA LYS A 229 -2.57 -5.91 6.14
C LYS A 229 -3.00 -5.60 4.73
N ALA A 230 -3.74 -6.51 4.11
CA ALA A 230 -4.34 -6.30 2.81
C ALA A 230 -5.74 -6.92 2.79
N MET A 231 -6.69 -6.18 2.23
CA MET A 231 -8.06 -6.64 2.08
C MET A 231 -8.58 -6.28 0.69
N ILE A 232 -9.36 -7.19 0.09
CA ILE A 232 -10.11 -6.97 -1.13
C ILE A 232 -11.54 -7.50 -0.90
N LEU A 233 -12.52 -6.60 -0.98
CA LEU A 233 -13.94 -6.87 -0.79
C LEU A 233 -14.71 -6.63 -2.09
N GLY A 234 -15.80 -7.34 -2.29
CA GLY A 234 -16.78 -6.95 -3.31
C GLY A 234 -18.17 -7.52 -3.09
N PRO A 235 -19.15 -7.09 -3.91
CA PRO A 235 -20.53 -7.50 -3.75
C PRO A 235 -20.70 -8.99 -4.05
N LYS A 236 -21.73 -9.62 -3.47
CA LYS A 236 -22.06 -11.03 -3.74
C LYS A 236 -22.64 -11.23 -5.14
N GLU A 237 -23.44 -10.28 -5.62
CA GLU A 237 -24.25 -10.43 -6.84
C GLU A 237 -23.85 -9.47 -7.97
N GLU A 238 -23.31 -8.28 -7.68
CA GLU A 238 -22.83 -7.32 -8.67
C GLU A 238 -21.31 -7.36 -8.81
N GLN A 239 -20.80 -7.41 -10.05
CA GLN A 239 -19.36 -7.42 -10.34
C GLN A 239 -18.80 -6.02 -10.68
N ASP A 240 -19.54 -4.97 -10.37
CA ASP A 240 -19.24 -3.66 -10.92
C ASP A 240 -18.07 -2.92 -10.26
N GLY A 241 -17.60 -3.39 -9.10
CA GLY A 241 -16.36 -2.90 -8.51
C GLY A 241 -15.98 -3.63 -7.23
N TRP A 242 -14.69 -3.66 -6.93
CA TRP A 242 -14.15 -4.13 -5.65
C TRP A 242 -13.60 -2.95 -4.86
N MET A 243 -13.59 -3.07 -3.54
CA MET A 243 -12.91 -2.17 -2.62
C MET A 243 -11.65 -2.88 -2.15
N TRP A 244 -10.56 -2.15 -2.02
CA TRP A 244 -9.35 -2.69 -1.44
C TRP A 244 -8.78 -1.73 -0.39
N ALA A 245 -8.10 -2.31 0.59
CA ALA A 245 -7.39 -1.57 1.62
C ALA A 245 -6.03 -2.21 1.90
N LEU A 246 -5.02 -1.38 2.12
CA LEU A 246 -3.70 -1.76 2.59
C LEU A 246 -3.39 -1.04 3.90
N GLU A 247 -2.70 -1.70 4.81
CA GLU A 247 -2.07 -1.08 5.98
C GLU A 247 -0.60 -1.46 5.99
N TRP A 248 0.27 -0.44 6.04
CA TRP A 248 1.71 -0.62 6.09
C TRP A 248 2.26 -0.14 7.43
N ASN A 249 3.05 -1.01 8.05
CA ASN A 249 3.83 -0.82 9.26
C ASN A 249 3.05 -0.17 10.42
N LYS A 250 1.75 -0.43 10.51
CA LYS A 250 0.83 0.15 11.51
C LYS A 250 0.87 1.69 11.53
N SER A 251 1.15 2.33 10.40
CA SER A 251 1.31 3.78 10.34
C SER A 251 0.53 4.43 9.19
N ILE A 252 0.39 3.75 8.06
CA ILE A 252 -0.28 4.28 6.88
C ILE A 252 -1.34 3.29 6.40
N ARG A 253 -2.55 3.80 6.11
CA ARG A 253 -3.60 3.10 5.38
C ARG A 253 -3.76 3.67 3.99
N ILE A 254 -3.99 2.81 3.01
CA ILE A 254 -4.35 3.21 1.65
C ILE A 254 -5.66 2.52 1.33
N ILE A 255 -6.66 3.29 0.89
CA ILE A 255 -7.97 2.76 0.48
C ILE A 255 -8.23 3.13 -0.96
N GLY A 256 -8.79 2.19 -1.71
CA GLY A 256 -9.11 2.38 -3.10
C GLY A 256 -10.16 1.41 -3.62
N ALA A 257 -10.33 1.41 -4.93
CA ALA A 257 -11.24 0.50 -5.62
C ALA A 257 -10.62 -0.09 -6.89
N LEU A 258 -11.14 -1.25 -7.27
CA LEU A 258 -10.98 -1.84 -8.60
C LEU A 258 -12.30 -1.70 -9.36
N VAL A 259 -12.43 -0.68 -10.22
CA VAL A 259 -13.66 -0.36 -10.94
C VAL A 259 -13.34 0.39 -12.23
N LYS A 260 -14.08 0.14 -13.31
CA LYS A 260 -13.91 0.92 -14.55
C LYS A 260 -14.30 2.38 -14.28
N GLU A 261 -13.51 3.34 -14.76
CA GLU A 261 -13.73 4.79 -14.58
C GLU A 261 -15.20 5.22 -14.74
N GLN A 262 -15.82 4.79 -15.84
CA GLN A 262 -17.22 5.08 -16.17
C GLN A 262 -18.27 4.58 -15.16
N HIS A 263 -17.90 3.69 -14.23
CA HIS A 263 -18.78 3.16 -13.19
C HIS A 263 -18.44 3.71 -11.79
N LEU A 264 -17.35 4.48 -11.64
CA LEU A 264 -16.84 4.91 -10.34
C LEU A 264 -17.90 5.65 -9.52
N SER A 265 -18.55 6.65 -10.13
CA SER A 265 -19.60 7.46 -9.49
C SER A 265 -20.87 6.66 -9.16
N ARG A 266 -21.17 5.60 -9.92
CA ARG A 266 -22.31 4.72 -9.64
C ARG A 266 -22.03 3.77 -8.47
N VAL A 267 -20.83 3.20 -8.42
CA VAL A 267 -20.46 2.23 -7.37
C VAL A 267 -20.21 2.94 -6.04
N TYR A 268 -19.53 4.08 -6.08
CA TYR A 268 -19.18 4.89 -4.92
C TYR A 268 -19.78 6.30 -5.03
N PRO A 269 -21.10 6.44 -4.92
CA PRO A 269 -21.74 7.75 -4.89
C PRO A 269 -21.40 8.44 -3.57
N ASP A 270 -21.25 9.76 -3.61
CA ASP A 270 -21.17 10.60 -2.40
C ASP A 270 -19.99 10.27 -1.47
N ILE A 271 -18.82 9.93 -2.03
CA ILE A 271 -17.59 9.82 -1.23
C ILE A 271 -17.37 11.17 -0.52
N PRO A 272 -17.27 11.20 0.82
CA PRO A 272 -17.09 12.45 1.54
C PRO A 272 -15.84 13.20 1.06
N GLU A 273 -15.96 14.49 0.77
CA GLU A 273 -14.80 15.30 0.42
C GLU A 273 -13.91 15.54 1.66
N ILE A 274 -12.60 15.55 1.44
CA ILE A 274 -11.64 15.98 2.45
C ILE A 274 -11.79 17.50 2.60
N LYS A 275 -12.20 17.93 3.81
CA LYS A 275 -12.30 19.35 4.13
C LYS A 275 -10.91 19.92 4.36
N TRP A 276 -10.49 20.78 3.44
CA TRP A 276 -9.25 21.55 3.56
C TRP A 276 -9.53 22.90 4.19
N SER A 277 -8.56 23.42 4.97
CA SER A 277 -8.54 24.83 5.34
C SER A 277 -8.41 25.70 4.08
N PRO A 278 -8.78 26.98 4.15
CA PRO A 278 -8.39 27.95 3.14
C PRO A 278 -6.88 27.93 2.91
N TRP A 279 -6.47 28.32 1.70
CA TRP A 279 -5.07 28.53 1.37
C TRP A 279 -4.50 29.67 2.23
N ILE A 280 -3.31 29.47 2.75
CA ILE A 280 -2.53 30.44 3.51
C ILE A 280 -1.27 30.70 2.70
N GLN A 281 -0.99 31.97 2.41
CA GLN A 281 0.28 32.36 1.80
C GLN A 281 1.43 32.17 2.80
N SER A 282 2.51 31.56 2.35
CA SER A 282 3.78 31.46 3.09
C SER A 282 4.94 31.91 2.19
N GLU A 283 6.11 32.19 2.79
CA GLU A 283 7.31 32.55 2.03
C GLU A 283 7.72 31.50 0.99
N ASN A 284 7.35 30.24 1.21
CA ASN A 284 7.71 29.10 0.35
C ASN A 284 6.55 28.65 -0.57
N GLY A 285 5.48 29.45 -0.68
CA GLY A 285 4.31 29.15 -1.51
C GLY A 285 3.00 29.08 -0.73
N GLU A 286 1.96 28.55 -1.36
CA GLU A 286 0.64 28.40 -0.73
C GLU A 286 0.56 27.08 0.04
N ILE A 287 0.12 27.16 1.29
CA ILE A 287 -0.10 25.99 2.14
C ILE A 287 -1.58 25.86 2.48
N ARG A 288 -2.06 24.62 2.58
CA ARG A 288 -3.37 24.33 3.17
C ARG A 288 -3.24 23.12 4.07
N THR A 289 -4.06 23.07 5.11
CA THR A 289 -4.02 22.02 6.11
C THR A 289 -5.36 21.30 6.14
N THR A 290 -5.36 20.09 6.68
CA THR A 290 -6.60 19.40 7.04
C THR A 290 -6.48 18.91 8.48
N LYS A 291 -7.61 18.82 9.17
CA LYS A 291 -7.65 18.33 10.54
C LYS A 291 -7.76 16.82 10.51
N TYR A 292 -6.73 16.13 10.95
CA TYR A 292 -6.78 14.70 11.13
C TYR A 292 -7.78 14.32 12.21
N LYS A 293 -8.53 13.25 11.94
CA LYS A 293 -9.52 12.69 12.85
C LYS A 293 -9.02 11.33 13.34
N PRO A 294 -8.55 11.21 14.59
CA PRO A 294 -8.13 9.92 15.12
C PRO A 294 -9.30 8.96 15.20
N LEU A 295 -9.00 7.67 15.06
CA LEU A 295 -10.00 6.62 15.23
C LEU A 295 -10.42 6.54 16.70
N ASN A 296 -11.72 6.71 16.96
CA ASN A 296 -12.32 6.52 18.27
C ASN A 296 -13.07 5.19 18.29
N GLY A 297 -12.65 4.25 19.14
CA GLY A 297 -13.29 2.94 19.28
C GLY A 297 -12.55 1.81 18.55
N ALA A 298 -13.27 0.72 18.27
CA ALA A 298 -12.71 -0.47 17.63
C ALA A 298 -12.40 -0.22 16.15
N ASP A 299 -11.29 -0.79 15.69
CA ASP A 299 -10.91 -0.77 14.28
C ASP A 299 -11.62 -1.89 13.52
N THR A 300 -12.56 -1.52 12.66
CA THR A 300 -13.39 -2.47 11.90
C THR A 300 -13.03 -2.54 10.43
N LEU A 301 -11.97 -1.85 9.97
CA LEU A 301 -11.59 -1.85 8.55
C LEU A 301 -11.16 -3.24 8.08
N PHE A 302 -10.26 -3.88 8.84
CA PHE A 302 -9.72 -5.22 8.54
C PHE A 302 -10.42 -6.30 9.37
N ARG A 303 -11.75 -6.26 9.44
CA ARG A 303 -12.55 -7.24 10.20
C ARG A 303 -12.32 -8.66 9.69
N GLU A 304 -12.13 -9.62 10.60
CA GLU A 304 -12.13 -11.05 10.26
C GLU A 304 -13.52 -11.45 9.76
N ASN A 305 -13.59 -12.32 8.76
CA ASN A 305 -14.88 -12.85 8.33
C ASN A 305 -15.46 -13.63 9.52
N SER A 306 -16.65 -13.23 10.00
CA SER A 306 -17.49 -14.14 10.78
C SER A 306 -17.98 -15.19 9.79
N GLU A 307 -17.45 -16.40 9.88
CA GLU A 307 -18.04 -17.57 9.21
C GLU A 307 -19.48 -17.81 9.71
#